data_AF-A0A9D8T589-F1
#
_entry.id   AF-A0A9D8T589-F1
#
_cell.length_a   1.000
_cell.length_b   1.000
_cell.length_c   1.000
_cell.angle_alpha   90.00
_cell.angle_beta   90.00
_cell.angle_gamma   90.00
#
_symmetry.space_group_name_H-M   'P 1'
#
loop_
_entity.id
_entity.type
_entity.pdbx_description
1 polymer ?
#
loop_
_entity_poly.entity_id
_entity_poly.type
_entity_poly.pdbx_seq_one_letter_code
_entity_poly.pdbx_strand_id
1 'polypeptide(L)'
;QSAISIALKDTSEKLYVECICRSGDAYSKAVVAQQHTRFVHIEKDGEVILHKALTANSIITQVNAPTLNARKVYDFATQTPLEELEFILETIPYNVEAALEGMKGYGLSTGKILMRSAGCDIVHNVIAKTVAAADARMDGCTKPVYSNSGSGNQGITCTLAIYEYASRKNIEQEKMTRALIMSHLFSIYIKQGIGRLSALCGIVNASIGVAAGICYLQDGSFEQICFAIKNMINTLAGMACDGAKPSCSLKITTGLYSAFVTSELALNNKVVEHTDGLSENDIDRSIANIGRLGHDGMNETDDVILDIMTHKQL
;
A
#
# COMPACT_ATOMS: atom_id res chain seq x y z
N GLN A 1 16.44 -19.69 27.04
CA GLN A 1 15.42 -19.79 25.96
C GLN A 1 14.95 -18.38 25.66
N SER A 2 14.84 -18.01 24.38
CA SER A 2 14.19 -16.74 24.02
C SER A 2 12.75 -16.74 24.52
N ALA A 3 12.26 -15.61 25.01
CA ALA A 3 10.88 -15.46 25.45
C ALA A 3 9.84 -15.63 24.32
N ILE A 4 10.31 -15.63 23.07
CA ILE A 4 9.51 -15.75 21.84
C ILE A 4 10.17 -16.80 20.94
N SER A 5 9.36 -17.71 20.40
CA SER A 5 9.73 -18.65 19.35
C SER A 5 8.80 -18.43 18.15
N ILE A 6 9.36 -18.42 16.95
CA ILE A 6 8.63 -18.19 15.69
C ILE A 6 9.00 -19.33 14.75
N ALA A 7 8.00 -19.92 14.10
CA ALA A 7 8.17 -20.97 13.11
C ALA A 7 7.10 -20.86 12.02
N LEU A 8 7.43 -21.34 10.82
CA LEU A 8 6.45 -21.48 9.74
C LEU A 8 5.47 -22.61 10.10
N LYS A 9 4.18 -22.35 9.94
CA LYS A 9 3.15 -23.40 10.08
C LYS A 9 2.99 -24.12 8.74
N ASP A 10 3.04 -25.44 8.77
CA ASP A 10 2.62 -26.26 7.63
C ASP A 10 1.08 -26.19 7.51
N THR A 11 0.59 -25.43 6.54
CA THR A 11 -0.84 -25.19 6.29
C THR A 11 -1.06 -24.77 4.84
N SER A 12 -2.21 -25.15 4.28
CA SER A 12 -2.65 -24.70 2.95
C SER A 12 -3.33 -23.33 2.96
N GLU A 13 -3.56 -22.74 4.14
CA GLU A 13 -4.21 -21.44 4.29
C GLU A 13 -3.23 -20.29 3.99
N LYS A 14 -3.51 -19.47 2.97
CA LYS A 14 -2.69 -18.28 2.62
C LYS A 14 -2.50 -17.31 3.80
N LEU A 15 -3.48 -17.21 4.69
CA LEU A 15 -3.39 -16.43 5.92
C LEU A 15 -3.68 -17.34 7.11
N TYR A 16 -2.65 -17.63 7.89
CA TYR A 16 -2.76 -18.39 9.13
C TYR A 16 -1.76 -17.86 10.16
N VAL A 17 -2.25 -17.51 11.34
CA VAL A 17 -1.42 -17.09 12.47
C VAL A 17 -1.89 -17.85 13.71
N GLU A 18 -0.99 -18.60 14.32
CA GLU A 18 -1.21 -19.30 15.59
C GLU A 18 -0.27 -18.70 16.64
N CYS A 19 -0.87 -18.14 17.69
CA CYS A 19 -0.14 -17.60 18.82
C CYS A 19 -0.41 -18.46 20.06
N ILE A 20 0.64 -18.87 20.74
CA ILE A 20 0.57 -19.62 22.00
C ILE A 20 1.34 -18.82 23.05
N CYS A 21 0.64 -18.40 24.10
CA CYS A 21 1.21 -17.73 25.26
C CYS A 21 1.22 -18.69 26.45
N ARG A 22 2.29 -18.68 27.24
CA ARG A 22 2.44 -19.50 28.46
C ARG A 22 2.86 -18.63 29.64
N SER A 23 2.32 -18.92 30.83
CA SER A 23 2.70 -18.29 32.09
C SER A 23 2.57 -19.30 33.24
N GLY A 24 3.70 -19.77 33.77
CA GLY A 24 3.69 -20.92 34.69
C GLY A 24 3.08 -22.14 34.02
N ASP A 25 2.08 -22.74 34.67
CA ASP A 25 1.31 -23.88 34.15
C ASP A 25 0.15 -23.45 33.23
N ALA A 26 -0.16 -22.16 33.17
CA ALA A 26 -1.24 -21.65 32.34
C ALA A 26 -0.80 -21.47 30.89
N TYR A 27 -1.72 -21.72 29.96
CA TYR A 27 -1.51 -21.42 28.55
C TYR A 27 -2.77 -20.89 27.86
N SER A 28 -2.56 -20.14 26.79
CA SER A 28 -3.62 -19.71 25.89
C SER A 28 -3.18 -19.82 24.45
N LYS A 29 -4.11 -20.23 23.59
CA LYS A 29 -3.90 -20.37 22.15
C LYS A 29 -4.95 -19.57 21.41
N ALA A 30 -4.52 -18.78 20.43
CA ALA A 30 -5.41 -18.09 19.52
C ALA A 30 -4.95 -18.33 18.08
N VAL A 31 -5.91 -18.59 17.20
CA VAL A 31 -5.67 -18.79 15.77
C VAL A 31 -6.55 -17.84 14.96
N VAL A 32 -5.91 -17.12 14.05
CA VAL A 32 -6.56 -16.31 13.03
C VAL A 32 -6.27 -16.94 11.67
N ALA A 33 -7.31 -17.11 10.84
CA ALA A 33 -7.14 -17.66 9.50
C ALA A 33 -8.14 -17.07 8.48
N GLN A 34 -7.75 -17.07 7.20
CA GLN A 34 -8.49 -16.53 6.04
C GLN A 34 -8.68 -15.00 6.00
N GLN A 35 -8.84 -14.33 7.15
CA GLN A 35 -8.91 -12.87 7.26
C GLN A 35 -8.17 -12.37 8.51
N HIS A 36 -7.61 -11.16 8.47
CA HIS A 36 -6.76 -10.60 9.54
C HIS A 36 -7.43 -10.49 10.92
N THR A 37 -8.76 -10.45 10.97
CA THR A 37 -9.55 -10.31 12.20
C THR A 37 -10.45 -11.52 12.48
N ARG A 38 -10.34 -12.59 11.69
CA ARG A 38 -11.17 -13.78 11.83
C ARG A 38 -10.51 -14.79 12.76
N PHE A 39 -10.81 -14.67 14.05
CA PHE A 39 -10.52 -15.73 15.02
C PHE A 39 -11.29 -17.00 14.66
N VAL A 40 -10.55 -18.08 14.44
CA VAL A 40 -11.07 -19.42 14.12
C VAL A 40 -10.90 -20.38 15.28
N HIS A 41 -9.99 -20.08 16.21
CA HIS A 41 -9.82 -20.88 17.41
C HIS A 41 -9.31 -20.01 18.57
N ILE A 42 -9.90 -20.20 19.75
CA ILE A 42 -9.45 -19.61 21.01
C ILE A 42 -9.58 -20.69 22.08
N GLU A 43 -8.50 -20.92 22.81
CA GLU A 43 -8.39 -21.95 23.85
C GLU A 43 -7.60 -21.40 25.04
N LYS A 44 -8.03 -21.75 26.26
CA LYS A 44 -7.34 -21.42 27.51
C LYS A 44 -7.28 -22.66 28.38
N ASP A 45 -6.08 -23.07 28.79
CA ASP A 45 -5.86 -24.19 29.71
C ASP A 45 -6.57 -25.50 29.29
N GLY A 46 -6.70 -25.74 27.97
CA GLY A 46 -7.41 -26.90 27.40
C GLY A 46 -8.90 -26.69 27.16
N GLU A 47 -9.48 -25.60 27.65
CA GLU A 47 -10.87 -25.23 27.41
C GLU A 47 -10.99 -24.44 26.10
N VAL A 48 -11.70 -25.01 25.11
CA VAL A 48 -11.97 -24.35 23.83
C VAL A 48 -13.12 -23.36 24.00
N ILE A 49 -12.79 -22.07 23.94
CA ILE A 49 -13.73 -20.95 24.03
C ILE A 49 -14.38 -20.68 22.67
N LEU A 50 -13.62 -20.82 21.59
CA LEU A 50 -14.10 -20.59 20.22
C LEU A 50 -13.47 -21.62 19.29
N HIS A 51 -14.30 -22.20 18.42
CA HIS A 51 -13.84 -22.98 17.28
C HIS A 51 -14.77 -22.75 16.09
N LYS A 52 -14.21 -22.35 14.95
CA LYS A 52 -14.91 -22.16 13.69
C LYS A 52 -14.25 -23.00 12.63
N ALA A 53 -15.04 -23.77 11.87
CA ALA A 53 -14.55 -24.54 10.76
C ALA A 53 -13.89 -23.64 9.70
N LEU A 54 -12.79 -24.13 9.13
CA LEU A 54 -12.20 -23.56 7.92
C LEU A 54 -12.97 -24.12 6.73
N THR A 55 -13.95 -23.36 6.24
CA THR A 55 -14.67 -23.71 5.01
C THR A 55 -14.09 -22.91 3.85
N ALA A 56 -13.96 -23.51 2.66
CA ALA A 56 -13.47 -22.81 1.47
C ALA A 56 -14.29 -21.54 1.15
N ASN A 57 -15.58 -21.52 1.52
CA ASN A 57 -16.53 -20.43 1.27
C ASN A 57 -16.71 -19.43 2.43
N SER A 58 -15.97 -19.53 3.54
CA SER A 58 -16.00 -18.49 4.58
C SER A 58 -15.14 -17.27 4.26
N ILE A 59 -14.53 -17.27 3.07
CA ILE A 59 -14.17 -16.04 2.40
C ILE A 59 -15.48 -15.28 2.19
N ILE A 60 -15.81 -14.38 3.11
CA ILE A 60 -16.67 -13.24 2.80
C ILE A 60 -15.87 -12.46 1.75
N THR A 61 -15.97 -12.88 0.49
CA THR A 61 -15.93 -11.95 -0.63
C THR A 61 -16.86 -10.83 -0.21
N GLN A 62 -16.42 -9.59 -0.32
CA GLN A 62 -17.31 -8.46 -0.09
C GLN A 62 -18.46 -8.63 -1.09
N VAL A 63 -19.55 -9.30 -0.69
CA VAL A 63 -20.67 -9.66 -1.57
C VAL A 63 -21.34 -8.40 -2.15
N ASN A 64 -20.97 -7.23 -1.64
CA ASN A 64 -21.44 -5.91 -2.07
C ASN A 64 -20.31 -4.94 -2.45
N ALA A 65 -19.08 -5.40 -2.74
CA ALA A 65 -18.04 -4.47 -3.22
C ALA A 65 -18.39 -3.97 -4.63
N PRO A 66 -18.37 -2.64 -4.86
CA PRO A 66 -18.63 -2.11 -6.20
C PRO A 66 -17.54 -2.56 -7.15
N THR A 67 -17.94 -2.99 -8.36
CA THR A 67 -17.02 -3.21 -9.47
C THR A 67 -16.50 -1.86 -9.95
N LEU A 68 -15.24 -1.58 -9.63
CA LEU A 68 -14.55 -0.37 -10.03
C LEU A 68 -14.01 -0.47 -11.47
N ASN A 69 -13.87 0.69 -12.10
CA ASN A 69 -13.09 0.90 -13.30
C ASN A 69 -12.46 2.31 -13.24
N ALA A 70 -11.46 2.59 -14.07
CA ALA A 70 -10.71 3.84 -14.01
C ALA A 70 -11.62 5.06 -14.18
N ARG A 71 -12.61 4.98 -15.06
CA ARG A 71 -13.55 6.07 -15.30
C ARG A 71 -14.44 6.34 -14.09
N LYS A 72 -15.00 5.31 -13.45
CA LYS A 72 -15.80 5.43 -12.22
C LYS A 72 -15.00 6.06 -11.09
N VAL A 73 -13.73 5.66 -10.92
CA VAL A 73 -12.85 6.24 -9.90
C VAL A 73 -12.63 7.74 -10.17
N TYR A 74 -12.33 8.10 -11.42
CA TYR A 74 -12.14 9.50 -11.82
C TYR A 74 -13.41 10.34 -11.64
N ASP A 75 -14.55 9.84 -12.13
CA ASP A 75 -15.83 10.54 -12.06
C ASP A 75 -16.26 10.71 -10.59
N PHE A 76 -16.08 9.69 -9.74
CA PHE A 76 -16.35 9.81 -8.30
C PHE A 76 -15.48 10.88 -7.64
N ALA A 77 -14.17 10.91 -7.92
CA ALA A 77 -13.27 11.90 -7.33
C ALA A 77 -13.59 13.34 -7.78
N THR A 78 -14.06 13.51 -9.01
CA THR A 78 -14.21 14.84 -9.64
C THR A 78 -15.63 15.40 -9.59
N GLN A 79 -16.66 14.57 -9.52
CA GLN A 79 -18.06 14.99 -9.63
C GLN A 79 -18.84 14.90 -8.31
N THR A 80 -18.37 14.12 -7.34
CA THR A 80 -19.01 14.02 -6.02
C THR A 80 -18.95 15.38 -5.29
N PRO A 81 -20.04 15.79 -4.60
CA PRO A 81 -20.03 16.98 -3.74
C PRO A 81 -18.87 16.98 -2.77
N LEU A 82 -18.24 18.13 -2.57
CA LEU A 82 -17.01 18.20 -1.78
C LEU A 82 -17.23 17.75 -0.34
N GLU A 83 -18.37 18.10 0.28
CA GLU A 83 -18.69 17.70 1.65
C GLU A 83 -18.70 16.18 1.88
N GLU A 84 -19.00 15.38 0.85
CA GLU A 84 -18.99 13.92 0.92
C GLU A 84 -17.56 13.33 0.80
N LEU A 85 -16.58 14.15 0.39
CA LEU A 85 -15.19 13.74 0.21
C LEU A 85 -14.28 14.22 1.35
N GLU A 86 -14.70 15.21 2.14
CA GLU A 86 -13.89 15.85 3.19
C GLU A 86 -13.38 14.88 4.27
N PHE A 87 -14.02 13.72 4.44
CA PHE A 87 -13.55 12.67 5.36
C PHE A 87 -12.09 12.27 5.09
N ILE A 88 -11.63 12.37 3.83
CA ILE A 88 -10.25 12.01 3.47
C ILE A 88 -9.21 12.92 4.13
N LEU A 89 -9.58 14.14 4.51
CA LEU A 89 -8.69 15.10 5.17
C LEU A 89 -8.28 14.62 6.57
N GLU A 90 -9.07 13.76 7.20
CA GLU A 90 -8.72 13.15 8.50
C GLU A 90 -7.42 12.33 8.42
N THR A 91 -7.06 11.84 7.22
CA THR A 91 -5.83 11.05 7.02
C THR A 91 -4.55 11.87 7.23
N ILE A 92 -4.62 13.19 7.01
CA ILE A 92 -3.46 14.10 6.97
C ILE A 92 -2.78 14.20 8.34
N PRO A 93 -3.44 14.64 9.43
CA PRO A 93 -2.76 14.93 10.70
C PRO A 93 -2.00 13.73 11.26
N TYR A 94 -2.58 12.53 11.17
CA TYR A 94 -1.96 11.28 11.65
C TYR A 94 -0.68 10.95 10.88
N ASN A 95 -0.76 11.01 9.54
CA ASN A 95 0.39 10.68 8.71
C ASN A 95 1.48 11.78 8.80
N VAL A 96 1.09 13.05 8.95
CA VAL A 96 2.03 14.16 9.18
C VAL A 96 2.75 14.01 10.52
N GLU A 97 2.03 13.65 11.59
CA GLU A 97 2.63 13.40 12.89
C GLU A 97 3.65 12.24 12.83
N ALA A 98 3.31 11.15 12.13
CA ALA A 98 4.23 10.04 11.90
C ALA A 98 5.48 10.48 11.09
N ALA A 99 5.33 11.37 10.11
CA ALA A 99 6.45 11.92 9.34
C ALA A 99 7.37 12.79 10.21
N LEU A 100 6.79 13.66 11.04
CA LEU A 100 7.54 14.50 11.97
C LEU A 100 8.31 13.67 13.00
N GLU A 101 7.69 12.60 13.50
CA GLU A 101 8.35 11.63 14.37
C GLU A 101 9.51 10.94 13.64
N GLY A 102 9.25 10.44 12.43
CA GLY A 102 10.26 9.79 11.58
C GLY A 102 11.49 10.64 11.28
N MET A 103 11.33 11.96 11.18
CA MET A 103 12.45 12.89 10.97
C MET A 103 13.46 12.92 12.13
N LYS A 104 13.09 12.45 13.31
CA LYS A 104 14.02 12.31 14.45
C LYS A 104 15.07 11.22 14.19
N GLY A 105 14.73 10.21 13.39
CA GLY A 105 15.61 9.10 12.99
C GLY A 105 15.09 7.76 13.49
N TYR A 106 14.75 6.89 12.54
CA TYR A 106 14.19 5.55 12.73
C TYR A 106 14.63 4.66 11.58
N GLY A 107 14.71 3.34 11.78
CA GLY A 107 15.01 2.37 10.73
C GLY A 107 16.25 2.74 9.93
N LEU A 108 16.13 2.81 8.59
CA LEU A 108 17.22 3.21 7.71
C LEU A 108 17.48 4.73 7.72
N SER A 109 16.63 5.51 8.39
CA SER A 109 16.65 6.97 8.41
C SER A 109 16.64 7.57 7.00
N THR A 110 16.04 6.87 6.02
CA THR A 110 16.04 7.25 4.61
C THR A 110 15.40 8.62 4.43
N GLY A 111 14.24 8.87 5.06
CA GLY A 111 13.58 10.18 4.98
C GLY A 111 14.46 11.31 5.54
N LYS A 112 15.10 11.09 6.69
CA LYS A 112 16.02 12.06 7.33
C LYS A 112 17.26 12.32 6.48
N ILE A 113 17.82 11.28 5.85
CA ILE A 113 19.00 11.38 4.98
C ILE A 113 18.66 12.15 3.71
N LEU A 114 17.57 11.78 3.02
CA LEU A 114 17.11 12.47 1.81
C LEU A 114 16.79 13.94 2.07
N MET A 115 16.26 14.27 3.26
CA MET A 115 15.96 15.65 3.63
C MET A 115 17.20 16.54 3.67
N ARG A 116 18.40 16.00 3.98
CA ARG A 116 19.65 16.78 4.01
C ARG A 116 20.03 17.35 2.65
N SER A 117 19.71 16.64 1.57
CA SER A 117 19.98 17.07 0.20
C SER A 117 18.77 17.68 -0.51
N ALA A 118 17.58 17.70 0.11
CA ALA A 118 16.36 18.13 -0.56
C ALA A 118 16.36 19.62 -0.94
N GLY A 119 16.99 20.47 -0.13
CA GLY A 119 17.03 21.92 -0.38
C GLY A 119 15.65 22.49 -0.65
N CYS A 120 15.52 23.24 -1.75
CA CYS A 120 14.24 23.81 -2.22
C CYS A 120 13.47 22.89 -3.19
N ASP A 121 13.98 21.70 -3.51
CA ASP A 121 13.29 20.79 -4.43
C ASP A 121 12.05 20.19 -3.77
N ILE A 122 10.88 20.52 -4.33
CA ILE A 122 9.57 20.06 -3.89
C ILE A 122 9.49 18.54 -3.92
N VAL A 123 9.96 17.90 -4.99
CA VAL A 123 9.83 16.44 -5.17
C VAL A 123 10.65 15.70 -4.12
N HIS A 124 11.93 16.06 -3.95
CA HIS A 124 12.78 15.48 -2.91
C HIS A 124 12.19 15.70 -1.50
N ASN A 125 11.65 16.88 -1.22
CA ASN A 125 11.01 17.18 0.05
C ASN A 125 9.78 16.29 0.33
N VAL A 126 8.93 16.10 -0.67
CA VAL A 126 7.73 15.25 -0.58
C VAL A 126 8.13 13.80 -0.29
N ILE A 127 9.10 13.27 -1.05
CA ILE A 127 9.61 11.90 -0.88
C ILE A 127 10.21 11.75 0.52
N ALA A 128 11.10 12.66 0.93
CA ALA A 128 11.78 12.60 2.22
C ALA A 128 10.80 12.56 3.41
N LYS A 129 9.76 13.41 3.41
CA LYS A 129 8.73 13.41 4.46
C LYS A 129 7.86 12.16 4.44
N THR A 130 7.44 11.72 3.26
CA THR A 130 6.61 10.51 3.13
C THR A 130 7.36 9.27 3.62
N VAL A 131 8.64 9.18 3.27
CA VAL A 131 9.52 8.05 3.63
C VAL A 131 9.87 8.07 5.12
N ALA A 132 10.02 9.24 5.74
CA ALA A 132 10.27 9.35 7.18
C ALA A 132 9.14 8.70 8.01
N ALA A 133 7.88 8.90 7.63
CA ALA A 133 6.75 8.24 8.30
C ALA A 133 6.83 6.71 8.20
N ALA A 134 7.26 6.19 7.05
CA ALA A 134 7.44 4.77 6.85
C ALA A 134 8.63 4.21 7.65
N ASP A 135 9.75 4.95 7.72
CA ASP A 135 10.89 4.60 8.58
C ASP A 135 10.43 4.47 10.04
N ALA A 136 9.70 5.46 10.57
CA ALA A 136 9.15 5.42 11.93
C ALA A 136 8.29 4.18 12.16
N ARG A 137 7.33 3.93 11.27
CA ARG A 137 6.40 2.82 11.39
C ARG A 137 7.09 1.47 11.34
N MET A 138 8.06 1.30 10.43
CA MET A 138 8.76 0.02 10.24
C MET A 138 9.77 -0.31 11.32
N ASP A 139 10.13 0.69 12.11
CA ASP A 139 10.99 0.55 13.29
C ASP A 139 10.20 0.51 14.61
N GLY A 140 8.88 0.34 14.55
CA GLY A 140 8.03 0.09 15.72
C GLY A 140 7.53 1.35 16.44
N CYS A 141 7.52 2.51 15.80
CA CYS A 141 6.90 3.71 16.36
C CYS A 141 5.40 3.48 16.68
N THR A 142 4.96 3.95 17.84
CA THR A 142 3.57 3.76 18.32
C THR A 142 2.57 4.76 17.76
N LYS A 143 3.03 5.72 16.93
CA LYS A 143 2.15 6.73 16.32
C LYS A 143 1.19 6.04 15.34
N PRO A 144 -0.14 6.30 15.47
CA PRO A 144 -1.11 5.75 14.53
C PRO A 144 -0.92 6.35 13.13
N VAL A 145 -1.26 5.56 12.12
CA VAL A 145 -1.24 5.99 10.72
C VAL A 145 -2.51 5.53 10.02
N TYR A 146 -2.98 6.32 9.07
CA TYR A 146 -4.10 5.90 8.23
C TYR A 146 -3.62 4.86 7.23
N SER A 147 -4.41 3.80 7.06
CA SER A 147 -4.11 2.71 6.13
C SER A 147 -4.86 2.86 4.81
N ASN A 148 -4.31 2.29 3.75
CA ASN A 148 -5.05 1.99 2.52
C ASN A 148 -5.02 0.47 2.33
N SER A 149 -6.18 -0.13 2.08
CA SER A 149 -6.33 -1.58 1.85
C SER A 149 -5.66 -2.46 2.93
N GLY A 150 -5.70 -2.02 4.19
CA GLY A 150 -5.11 -2.72 5.34
C GLY A 150 -3.60 -2.47 5.56
N SER A 151 -2.95 -1.65 4.74
CA SER A 151 -1.53 -1.30 4.89
C SER A 151 -1.32 0.17 5.26
N GLY A 152 -0.67 0.40 6.40
CA GLY A 152 -0.29 1.75 6.83
C GLY A 152 0.69 2.43 5.87
N ASN A 153 1.66 1.69 5.31
CA ASN A 153 2.61 2.27 4.35
C ASN A 153 1.89 2.71 3.07
N GLN A 154 0.85 1.99 2.63
CA GLN A 154 0.06 2.42 1.48
C GLN A 154 -0.68 3.72 1.77
N GLY A 155 -1.29 3.85 2.97
CA GLY A 155 -1.97 5.07 3.36
C GLY A 155 -1.00 6.26 3.51
N ILE A 156 0.14 6.06 4.18
CA ILE A 156 1.24 7.04 4.25
C ILE A 156 1.62 7.53 2.85
N THR A 157 1.88 6.60 1.91
CA THR A 157 2.24 6.94 0.52
C THR A 157 1.14 7.70 -0.19
N CYS A 158 -0.11 7.23 -0.14
CA CYS A 158 -1.23 7.86 -0.84
C CYS A 158 -1.55 9.26 -0.29
N THR A 159 -1.45 9.46 1.02
CA THR A 159 -1.78 10.71 1.70
C THR A 159 -0.66 11.73 1.63
N LEU A 160 0.53 11.41 2.18
CA LEU A 160 1.59 12.41 2.37
C LEU A 160 2.15 12.90 1.05
N ALA A 161 2.24 12.05 0.02
CA ALA A 161 2.74 12.46 -1.27
C ALA A 161 1.88 13.59 -1.88
N ILE A 162 0.56 13.43 -1.82
CA ILE A 162 -0.41 14.41 -2.33
C ILE A 162 -0.43 15.66 -1.45
N TYR A 163 -0.56 15.48 -0.13
CA TYR A 163 -0.63 16.59 0.82
C TYR A 163 0.63 17.48 0.79
N GLU A 164 1.82 16.87 0.87
CA GLU A 164 3.09 17.62 0.90
C GLU A 164 3.39 18.32 -0.42
N TYR A 165 2.94 17.76 -1.55
CA TYR A 165 3.06 18.39 -2.86
C TYR A 165 2.09 19.56 -2.99
N ALA A 166 0.81 19.35 -2.71
CA ALA A 166 -0.23 20.38 -2.78
C ALA A 166 0.07 21.56 -1.85
N SER A 167 0.45 21.29 -0.60
CA SER A 167 0.82 22.30 0.38
C SER A 167 1.98 23.17 -0.10
N ARG A 168 3.06 22.58 -0.65
CA ARG A 168 4.22 23.34 -1.16
C ARG A 168 3.92 24.15 -2.42
N LYS A 169 2.97 23.69 -3.23
CA LYS A 169 2.52 24.40 -4.43
C LYS A 169 1.40 25.41 -4.15
N ASN A 170 0.95 25.54 -2.90
CA ASN A 170 -0.20 26.34 -2.50
C ASN A 170 -1.46 26.00 -3.33
N ILE A 171 -1.67 24.71 -3.61
CA ILE A 171 -2.86 24.24 -4.30
C ILE A 171 -4.06 24.31 -3.36
N GLU A 172 -5.21 24.75 -3.89
CA GLU A 172 -6.46 24.88 -3.15
C GLU A 172 -6.91 23.56 -2.52
N GLN A 173 -7.57 23.66 -1.36
CA GLN A 173 -7.99 22.52 -0.56
C GLN A 173 -8.93 21.59 -1.32
N GLU A 174 -9.87 22.11 -2.13
CA GLU A 174 -10.77 21.26 -2.92
C GLU A 174 -9.99 20.36 -3.88
N LYS A 175 -9.09 20.94 -4.69
CA LYS A 175 -8.28 20.20 -5.65
C LYS A 175 -7.37 19.18 -4.96
N MET A 176 -6.81 19.53 -3.80
CA MET A 176 -6.06 18.58 -2.96
C MET A 176 -6.94 17.43 -2.45
N THR A 177 -8.15 17.72 -1.99
CA THR A 177 -9.11 16.72 -1.47
C THR A 177 -9.47 15.71 -2.57
N ARG A 178 -9.79 16.19 -3.77
CA ARG A 178 -10.08 15.34 -4.93
C ARG A 178 -8.87 14.51 -5.35
N ALA A 179 -7.66 15.07 -5.30
CA ALA A 179 -6.42 14.33 -5.55
C ALA A 179 -6.15 13.23 -4.50
N LEU A 180 -6.46 13.48 -3.22
CA LEU A 180 -6.35 12.47 -2.16
C LEU A 180 -7.32 11.30 -2.41
N ILE A 181 -8.58 11.61 -2.76
CA ILE A 181 -9.57 10.60 -3.13
C ILE A 181 -9.08 9.77 -4.32
N MET A 182 -8.58 10.44 -5.36
CA MET A 182 -8.05 9.77 -6.55
C MET A 182 -6.88 8.85 -6.22
N SER A 183 -5.92 9.34 -5.44
CA SER A 183 -4.75 8.58 -4.98
C SER A 183 -5.14 7.32 -4.22
N HIS A 184 -6.07 7.44 -3.27
CA HIS A 184 -6.54 6.31 -2.49
C HIS A 184 -7.38 5.33 -3.31
N LEU A 185 -8.31 5.80 -4.14
CA LEU A 185 -9.24 4.94 -4.87
C LEU A 185 -8.59 4.21 -6.03
N PHE A 186 -7.63 4.80 -6.76
CA PHE A 186 -6.88 4.04 -7.78
C PHE A 186 -6.02 2.95 -7.12
N SER A 187 -5.40 3.25 -5.98
CA SER A 187 -4.68 2.23 -5.20
C SER A 187 -5.59 1.07 -4.78
N ILE A 188 -6.82 1.38 -4.34
CA ILE A 188 -7.84 0.38 -3.98
C ILE A 188 -8.29 -0.42 -5.22
N TYR A 189 -8.55 0.26 -6.34
CA TYR A 189 -8.99 -0.37 -7.57
C TYR A 189 -7.99 -1.40 -8.07
N ILE A 190 -6.70 -1.05 -8.12
CA ILE A 190 -5.64 -1.97 -8.52
C ILE A 190 -5.53 -3.13 -7.54
N LYS A 191 -5.68 -2.86 -6.23
CA LYS A 191 -5.63 -3.89 -5.19
C LYS A 191 -6.76 -4.91 -5.30
N GLN A 192 -7.94 -4.54 -5.80
CA GLN A 192 -9.06 -5.48 -6.01
C GLN A 192 -8.65 -6.64 -6.94
N GLY A 193 -7.86 -6.37 -7.98
CA GLY A 193 -7.38 -7.40 -8.91
C GLY A 193 -6.26 -8.28 -8.36
N ILE A 194 -5.43 -7.75 -7.45
CA ILE A 194 -4.32 -8.50 -6.81
C ILE A 194 -4.83 -9.47 -5.74
N GLY A 195 -5.95 -9.14 -5.09
CA GLY A 195 -6.48 -9.92 -3.97
C GLY A 195 -5.87 -9.52 -2.62
N ARG A 196 -6.13 -10.30 -1.56
CA ARG A 196 -5.78 -9.91 -0.18
C ARG A 196 -4.29 -9.98 0.10
N LEU A 197 -3.66 -11.11 -0.21
CA LEU A 197 -2.24 -11.39 0.01
C LEU A 197 -1.57 -11.68 -1.33
N SER A 198 -0.35 -11.17 -1.48
CA SER A 198 0.45 -11.29 -2.69
C SER A 198 1.89 -10.85 -2.38
N ALA A 199 2.88 -11.48 -3.02
CA ALA A 199 4.27 -11.05 -2.98
C ALA A 199 4.54 -9.79 -3.83
N LEU A 200 3.60 -9.33 -4.66
CA LEU A 200 3.69 -7.98 -5.24
C LEU A 200 3.55 -6.92 -4.13
N CYS A 201 4.54 -6.03 -4.04
CA CYS A 201 4.58 -5.01 -3.01
C CYS A 201 3.40 -4.04 -3.13
N GLY A 202 2.71 -3.81 -2.01
CA GLY A 202 1.61 -2.83 -1.96
C GLY A 202 2.04 -1.37 -2.16
N ILE A 203 3.33 -1.07 -2.22
CA ILE A 203 3.77 0.26 -2.63
C ILE A 203 3.52 0.48 -4.12
N VAL A 204 3.47 -0.58 -4.93
CA VAL A 204 3.18 -0.49 -6.37
C VAL A 204 1.83 0.15 -6.63
N ASN A 205 0.74 -0.38 -6.06
CA ASN A 205 -0.60 0.20 -6.23
C ASN A 205 -0.73 1.58 -5.57
N ALA A 206 -0.11 1.79 -4.41
CA ALA A 206 -0.11 3.10 -3.75
C ALA A 206 0.57 4.18 -4.60
N SER A 207 1.75 3.89 -5.15
CA SER A 207 2.49 4.82 -6.02
C SER A 207 1.78 5.06 -7.36
N ILE A 208 1.14 4.04 -7.95
CA ILE A 208 0.28 4.24 -9.13
C ILE A 208 -0.87 5.22 -8.81
N GLY A 209 -1.52 5.05 -7.65
CA GLY A 209 -2.54 5.99 -7.18
C GLY A 209 -2.00 7.41 -7.02
N VAL A 210 -0.82 7.55 -6.41
CA VAL A 210 -0.15 8.86 -6.29
C VAL A 210 0.10 9.49 -7.65
N ALA A 211 0.55 8.75 -8.66
CA ALA A 211 0.77 9.28 -10.01
C ALA A 211 -0.52 9.86 -10.61
N ALA A 212 -1.66 9.16 -10.44
CA ALA A 212 -2.95 9.69 -10.86
C ALA A 212 -3.31 11.00 -10.13
N GLY A 213 -3.09 11.05 -8.81
CA GLY A 213 -3.31 12.25 -8.02
C GLY A 213 -2.39 13.42 -8.39
N ILE A 214 -1.11 13.17 -8.67
CA ILE A 214 -0.15 14.18 -9.12
C ILE A 214 -0.54 14.73 -10.50
N CYS A 215 -0.87 13.87 -11.46
CA CYS A 215 -1.40 14.31 -12.75
C CYS A 215 -2.62 15.23 -12.59
N TYR A 216 -3.57 14.86 -11.71
CA TYR A 216 -4.75 15.69 -11.44
C TYR A 216 -4.38 17.04 -10.80
N LEU A 217 -3.45 17.04 -9.83
CA LEU A 217 -2.95 18.29 -9.22
C LEU A 217 -2.32 19.23 -10.25
N GLN A 218 -1.75 18.68 -11.33
CA GLN A 218 -1.14 19.42 -12.44
C GLN A 218 -2.10 19.65 -13.63
N ASP A 219 -3.42 19.57 -13.40
CA ASP A 219 -4.47 19.84 -14.41
C ASP A 219 -4.48 18.84 -15.59
N GLY A 220 -3.95 17.64 -15.37
CA GLY A 220 -3.96 16.57 -16.37
C GLY A 220 -5.37 16.07 -16.68
N SER A 221 -5.61 15.74 -17.95
CA SER A 221 -6.86 15.13 -18.39
C SER A 221 -7.01 13.69 -17.88
N PHE A 222 -8.23 13.13 -17.96
CA PHE A 222 -8.45 11.71 -17.66
C PHE A 222 -7.56 10.78 -18.51
N GLU A 223 -7.31 11.12 -19.77
CA GLU A 223 -6.43 10.36 -20.65
C GLU A 223 -4.99 10.40 -20.16
N GLN A 224 -4.49 11.56 -19.74
CA GLN A 224 -3.15 11.69 -19.17
C GLN A 224 -3.02 10.95 -17.84
N ILE A 225 -4.07 10.94 -17.01
CA ILE A 225 -4.11 10.09 -15.80
C ILE A 225 -3.99 8.61 -16.17
N CYS A 226 -4.69 8.16 -17.22
CA CYS A 226 -4.55 6.79 -17.72
C CYS A 226 -3.12 6.51 -18.20
N PHE A 227 -2.48 7.45 -18.90
CA PHE A 227 -1.08 7.32 -19.33
C PHE A 227 -0.12 7.18 -18.14
N ALA A 228 -0.29 7.98 -17.09
CA ALA A 228 0.53 7.90 -15.89
C ALA A 228 0.40 6.52 -15.22
N ILE A 229 -0.83 6.00 -15.12
CA ILE A 229 -1.10 4.67 -14.58
C ILE A 229 -0.43 3.59 -15.44
N LYS A 230 -0.57 3.63 -16.77
CA LYS A 230 0.08 2.67 -17.70
C LYS A 230 1.60 2.67 -17.54
N ASN A 231 2.20 3.86 -17.48
CA ASN A 231 3.63 4.02 -17.31
C ASN A 231 4.09 3.43 -15.97
N MET A 232 3.34 3.68 -14.89
CA MET A 232 3.67 3.16 -13.56
C MET A 232 3.54 1.63 -13.47
N ILE A 233 2.51 1.04 -14.07
CA ILE A 233 2.35 -0.41 -14.16
C ILE A 233 3.60 -1.05 -14.77
N ASN A 234 4.07 -0.52 -15.90
CA ASN A 234 5.24 -1.05 -16.59
C ASN A 234 6.58 -0.70 -15.91
N THR A 235 6.57 0.23 -14.97
CA THR A 235 7.77 0.62 -14.20
C THR A 235 7.95 -0.24 -12.94
N LEU A 236 6.86 -0.59 -12.24
CA LEU A 236 6.93 -1.11 -10.86
C LEU A 236 6.42 -2.54 -10.67
N ALA A 237 5.86 -3.19 -11.69
CA ALA A 237 5.20 -4.49 -11.59
C ALA A 237 6.06 -5.65 -11.00
N GLY A 238 7.38 -5.51 -10.92
CA GLY A 238 8.30 -6.50 -10.34
C GLY A 238 8.72 -6.24 -8.88
N MET A 239 8.23 -5.19 -8.23
CA MET A 239 8.66 -4.86 -6.87
C MET A 239 8.11 -5.89 -5.86
N ALA A 240 8.99 -6.73 -5.31
CA ALA A 240 8.63 -7.79 -4.37
C ALA A 240 8.37 -7.30 -2.94
N CYS A 241 7.53 -8.02 -2.20
CA CYS A 241 7.17 -7.81 -0.80
C CYS A 241 7.78 -8.91 0.08
N ASP A 242 8.52 -8.51 1.11
CA ASP A 242 9.16 -9.36 2.12
C ASP A 242 8.60 -9.05 3.53
N GLY A 243 7.38 -8.51 3.57
CA GLY A 243 6.69 -8.09 4.79
C GLY A 243 7.10 -6.72 5.32
N ALA A 244 6.62 -6.41 6.53
CA ALA A 244 6.91 -5.15 7.21
C ALA A 244 8.37 -5.13 7.69
N LYS A 245 9.20 -4.34 7.02
CA LYS A 245 10.65 -4.21 7.25
C LYS A 245 11.10 -2.78 6.98
N PRO A 246 12.24 -2.33 7.57
CA PRO A 246 12.82 -1.02 7.26
C PRO A 246 13.04 -0.77 5.77
N SER A 247 13.27 -1.81 4.96
CA SER A 247 13.40 -1.73 3.49
C SER A 247 12.18 -1.15 2.75
N CYS A 248 11.01 -1.06 3.40
CA CYS A 248 9.84 -0.38 2.82
C CYS A 248 10.12 1.10 2.51
N SER A 249 11.01 1.76 3.25
CA SER A 249 11.39 3.15 2.99
C SER A 249 12.04 3.31 1.61
N LEU A 250 12.87 2.34 1.19
CA LEU A 250 13.49 2.30 -0.14
C LEU A 250 12.44 2.11 -1.24
N LYS A 251 11.50 1.19 -1.03
CA LYS A 251 10.41 0.90 -1.98
C LYS A 251 9.52 2.11 -2.20
N ILE A 252 9.15 2.83 -1.12
CA ILE A 252 8.38 4.08 -1.20
C ILE A 252 9.17 5.17 -1.93
N THR A 253 10.46 5.30 -1.64
CA THR A 253 11.33 6.26 -2.33
C THR A 253 11.31 6.03 -3.85
N THR A 254 11.56 4.80 -4.29
CA THR A 254 11.53 4.44 -5.71
C THR A 254 10.15 4.65 -6.32
N GLY A 255 9.09 4.16 -5.66
CA GLY A 255 7.73 4.27 -6.17
C GLY A 255 7.27 5.73 -6.35
N LEU A 256 7.57 6.60 -5.38
CA LEU A 256 7.23 8.03 -5.49
C LEU A 256 8.05 8.75 -6.53
N TYR A 257 9.36 8.47 -6.63
CA TYR A 257 10.18 9.06 -7.69
C TYR A 257 9.64 8.69 -9.08
N SER A 258 9.31 7.41 -9.30
CA SER A 258 8.64 6.95 -10.51
C SER A 258 7.29 7.63 -10.73
N ALA A 259 6.49 7.84 -9.67
CA ALA A 259 5.20 8.52 -9.78
C ALA A 259 5.35 9.95 -10.33
N PHE A 260 6.33 10.72 -9.85
CA PHE A 260 6.60 12.06 -10.37
C PHE A 260 7.08 12.04 -11.84
N VAL A 261 8.03 11.17 -12.17
CA VAL A 261 8.57 11.05 -13.54
C VAL A 261 7.48 10.65 -14.53
N THR A 262 6.68 9.63 -14.19
CA THR A 262 5.61 9.13 -15.08
C THR A 262 4.45 10.11 -15.23
N SER A 263 4.16 10.90 -14.19
CA SER A 263 3.18 11.99 -14.28
C SER A 263 3.64 13.06 -15.26
N GLU A 264 4.91 13.46 -15.19
CA GLU A 264 5.49 14.44 -16.13
C GLU A 264 5.45 13.92 -17.58
N LEU A 265 5.81 12.65 -17.80
CA LEU A 265 5.70 12.03 -19.12
C LEU A 265 4.26 12.03 -19.64
N ALA A 266 3.32 11.66 -18.78
CA ALA A 266 1.91 11.59 -19.14
C ALA A 266 1.32 12.96 -19.49
N LEU A 267 1.66 14.02 -18.75
CA LEU A 267 1.28 15.40 -19.05
C LEU A 267 1.84 15.89 -20.40
N ASN A 268 2.94 15.30 -20.85
CA ASN A 268 3.53 15.52 -22.18
C ASN A 268 3.04 14.52 -23.24
N ASN A 269 1.93 13.80 -22.97
CA ASN A 269 1.33 12.78 -23.83
C ASN A 269 2.31 11.68 -24.22
N LYS A 270 3.19 11.29 -23.29
CA LYS A 270 4.12 10.16 -23.44
C LYS A 270 3.63 8.99 -22.60
N VAL A 271 3.37 7.89 -23.30
CA VAL A 271 2.90 6.64 -22.71
C VAL A 271 3.63 5.47 -23.35
N VAL A 272 3.87 4.44 -22.56
CA VAL A 272 4.30 3.14 -23.06
C VAL A 272 3.28 2.56 -24.06
N GLU A 273 3.78 2.02 -25.17
CA GLU A 273 2.94 1.45 -26.22
C GLU A 273 2.12 0.27 -25.71
N HIS A 274 0.99 0.01 -26.35
CA HIS A 274 0.10 -1.10 -25.99
C HIS A 274 0.70 -2.49 -26.31
N THR A 275 1.81 -2.54 -27.04
CA THR A 275 2.54 -3.78 -27.35
C THR A 275 3.57 -4.16 -26.28
N ASP A 276 3.84 -3.28 -25.33
CA ASP A 276 4.94 -3.43 -24.39
C ASP A 276 4.43 -3.96 -23.03
N GLY A 277 5.04 -5.05 -22.57
CA GLY A 277 4.87 -5.54 -21.21
C GLY A 277 3.42 -5.82 -20.82
N LEU A 278 2.94 -5.10 -19.79
CA LEU A 278 1.59 -5.25 -19.23
C LEU A 278 0.61 -4.20 -19.78
N SER A 279 1.08 -3.35 -20.69
CA SER A 279 0.31 -2.25 -21.29
C SER A 279 -0.75 -2.77 -22.26
N GLU A 280 -1.91 -2.11 -22.27
CA GLU A 280 -3.02 -2.37 -23.19
C GLU A 280 -3.56 -1.04 -23.72
N ASN A 281 -4.37 -1.08 -24.78
CA ASN A 281 -5.10 0.10 -25.25
C ASN A 281 -6.11 0.61 -24.22
N ASP A 282 -6.77 -0.33 -23.53
CA ASP A 282 -7.68 -0.05 -22.42
C ASP A 282 -6.91 -0.06 -21.09
N ILE A 283 -7.06 1.01 -20.31
CA ILE A 283 -6.43 1.13 -19.00
C ILE A 283 -6.93 0.07 -18.01
N ASP A 284 -8.21 -0.28 -18.08
CA ASP A 284 -8.80 -1.27 -17.16
C ASP A 284 -8.24 -2.67 -17.45
N ARG A 285 -7.88 -2.97 -18.71
CA ARG A 285 -7.14 -4.20 -19.08
C ARG A 285 -5.70 -4.18 -18.58
N SER A 286 -5.01 -3.03 -18.64
CA SER A 286 -3.66 -2.89 -18.08
C SER A 286 -3.68 -3.13 -16.55
N ILE A 287 -4.69 -2.59 -15.86
CA ILE A 287 -4.91 -2.80 -14.42
C ILE A 287 -5.24 -4.27 -14.13
N ALA A 288 -6.05 -4.93 -14.97
CA ALA A 288 -6.31 -6.35 -14.86
C ALA A 288 -5.05 -7.20 -15.05
N ASN A 289 -4.14 -6.82 -15.95
CA ASN A 289 -2.88 -7.53 -16.19
C ASN A 289 -1.94 -7.48 -14.96
N ILE A 290 -1.74 -6.31 -14.34
CA ILE A 290 -0.96 -6.22 -13.10
C ILE A 290 -1.67 -6.92 -11.93
N GLY A 291 -3.01 -6.87 -11.88
CA GLY A 291 -3.80 -7.64 -10.93
C GLY A 291 -3.54 -9.13 -11.04
N ARG A 292 -3.60 -9.67 -12.27
CA ARG A 292 -3.29 -11.06 -12.57
C ARG A 292 -1.85 -11.43 -12.24
N LEU A 293 -0.87 -10.58 -12.55
CA LEU A 293 0.53 -10.81 -12.16
C LEU A 293 0.65 -10.93 -10.63
N GLY A 294 0.03 -10.02 -9.88
CA GLY A 294 0.03 -10.04 -8.42
C GLY A 294 -0.75 -11.20 -7.81
N HIS A 295 -1.83 -11.65 -8.44
CA HIS A 295 -2.65 -12.75 -7.92
C HIS A 295 -2.10 -14.13 -8.30
N ASP A 296 -1.76 -14.34 -9.57
CA ASP A 296 -1.33 -15.63 -10.12
C ASP A 296 0.19 -15.78 -10.02
N GLY A 297 0.94 -14.88 -10.66
CA GLY A 297 2.39 -15.04 -10.83
C GLY A 297 3.24 -14.81 -9.58
N MET A 298 2.67 -14.16 -8.57
CA MET A 298 3.36 -13.90 -7.30
C MET A 298 3.13 -14.99 -6.25
N ASN A 299 2.36 -16.05 -6.54
CA ASN A 299 2.19 -17.17 -5.60
C ASN A 299 3.51 -17.92 -5.42
N GLU A 300 4.14 -18.33 -6.52
CA GLU A 300 5.43 -19.03 -6.48
C GLU A 300 6.55 -18.11 -5.98
N THR A 301 6.46 -16.81 -6.28
CA THR A 301 7.40 -15.81 -5.77
C THR A 301 7.32 -15.70 -4.25
N ASP A 302 6.13 -15.81 -3.66
CA ASP A 302 5.93 -15.79 -2.20
C ASP A 302 6.66 -16.96 -1.53
N ASP A 303 6.50 -18.17 -2.07
CA ASP A 303 7.17 -19.38 -1.55
C ASP A 303 8.70 -19.25 -1.61
N VAL A 304 9.25 -18.73 -2.72
CA VAL A 304 10.69 -18.50 -2.86
C VAL A 304 11.20 -17.45 -1.88
N ILE A 305 10.46 -16.35 -1.68
CA ILE A 305 10.83 -15.31 -0.71
C ILE A 305 10.82 -15.88 0.71
N LEU A 306 9.79 -16.65 1.06
CA LEU A 306 9.68 -17.31 2.36
C LEU A 306 10.85 -18.27 2.59
N ASP A 307 11.17 -19.13 1.62
CA ASP A 307 12.31 -20.05 1.69
C ASP A 307 13.63 -19.31 1.95
N ILE A 308 13.90 -18.25 1.19
CA ILE A 308 15.08 -17.40 1.38
C ILE A 308 15.10 -16.79 2.78
N MET A 309 13.95 -16.31 3.27
CA MET A 309 13.83 -15.65 4.57
C MET A 309 14.04 -16.61 5.74
N THR A 310 13.53 -17.85 5.65
CA THR A 310 13.59 -18.84 6.73
C THR A 310 14.92 -19.58 6.78
N HIS A 311 15.70 -19.59 5.68
CA HIS A 311 17.00 -20.24 5.60
C HIS A 311 18.19 -19.26 5.68
N LYS A 312 17.96 -17.99 6.06
CA LYS A 312 19.06 -17.04 6.31
C LYS A 312 19.92 -17.52 7.48
N GLN A 313 21.24 -17.53 7.29
CA GLN A 313 22.18 -17.66 8.39
C GLN A 313 22.19 -16.34 9.17
N LEU A 314 21.83 -16.40 10.45
CA LEU A 314 21.82 -15.27 11.39
C LEU A 314 23.09 -15.26 12.24
#